data_AF-A0A927UMR3-F1
#
_entry.id   AF-A0A927UMR3-F1
#
_cell.length_a   1.000
_cell.length_b   1.000
_cell.length_c   1.000
_cell.angle_alpha   90.00
_cell.angle_beta   90.00
_cell.angle_gamma   90.00
#
_symmetry.space_group_name_H-M   'P 1'
#
loop_
_entity.id
_entity.type
_entity.pdbx_description
1 polymer ?
#
loop_
_entity_poly.entity_id
_entity_poly.type
_entity_poly.pdbx_seq_one_letter_code
_entity_poly.pdbx_strand_id
1 'polypeptide(L)'
;MMKNVAKKIYLVLIMLFLYLPIGVLIFASFNDSKILGKWNGFTLKWYTQLFENEAILNSLRTTIFLATLSAIIATVLGTLACLTMNKMRKVPKSIIMSITNIPMLNAEIVTGLAFMLLFVGVGMSLSLSTVLIAHVTFCIPYVVLSVMPKVQQIDNNMYEAALDLGASKAYAFVKITMPDIMPGILSGFLLSFTMSLDDFIITHFTRGSGFDTLSTKIYTEVRKGIKPEMYALSTLLFVTVFVLLLLVNKKPAKVTERSKHAKIKKYIAAIASIAILVVGIGFGVTGGAGNYTQEVYVYNWGEYLDPEVITMFEKETGIKVHYEEFETNEEMYTIVATGARNYDVVCPSDYMIQKMIENDLLEEVDFDNISTSDNIGQQYYDRAKGFDPENKYCVPYCWGTVGIMYNKTMVDEPVTSWDILWNEKYKDSILMQNSVRDAYCVALSKLGYSINTLNENELEEATQLLIDQKPLVQAYVVDQVRDKMIKNAAALGVIYSGEAIYMQRENDDLEYVVPDEGSNVWIDGWVILKESENKEAAEKWIEFLCRPEIALMNFDYITYSTPNEAARELIEDEDIRNSIIAFPDNTILERCEVYNYLGSEGDDLYDSYWTRVGAADSE
;
A
#
# COMPACT_ATOMS: atom_id res chain seq x y z
N MET A 1 13.50 -20.63 42.03
CA MET A 1 14.57 -20.56 41.00
C MET A 1 14.03 -20.83 39.59
N MET A 2 13.28 -21.91 39.37
CA MET A 2 12.65 -22.24 38.06
C MET A 2 11.78 -21.11 37.47
N LYS A 3 10.99 -20.39 38.27
CA LYS A 3 10.18 -19.24 37.78
C LYS A 3 11.02 -18.10 37.19
N ASN A 4 12.24 -17.86 37.70
CA ASN A 4 13.14 -16.84 37.18
C ASN A 4 13.87 -17.30 35.90
N VAL A 5 14.14 -18.60 35.79
CA VAL A 5 14.73 -19.19 34.57
C VAL A 5 13.69 -19.20 33.45
N ALA A 6 12.47 -19.68 33.72
CA ALA A 6 11.36 -19.66 32.77
C ALA A 6 11.02 -18.24 32.29
N LYS A 7 10.97 -17.24 33.19
CA LYS A 7 10.78 -15.82 32.83
C LYS A 7 11.89 -15.29 31.93
N LYS A 8 13.16 -15.66 32.19
CA LYS A 8 14.30 -15.28 31.34
C LYS A 8 14.23 -15.93 29.97
N ILE A 9 13.91 -17.22 29.90
CA ILE A 9 13.72 -17.95 28.64
C ILE A 9 12.59 -17.32 27.83
N TYR A 10 11.45 -17.06 28.46
CA TYR A 10 10.32 -16.38 27.83
C TYR A 10 10.70 -15.00 27.27
N LEU A 11 11.42 -14.18 28.05
CA LEU A 11 11.94 -12.90 27.57
C LEU A 11 12.92 -13.05 26.39
N VAL A 12 13.83 -14.03 26.44
CA VAL A 12 14.76 -14.31 25.34
C VAL A 12 14.01 -14.75 24.09
N LEU A 13 12.98 -15.59 24.21
CA LEU A 13 12.15 -16.02 23.09
C LEU A 13 11.40 -14.84 22.47
N ILE A 14 10.83 -13.94 23.29
CA ILE A 14 10.20 -12.71 22.77
C ILE A 14 11.23 -11.84 22.06
N MET A 15 12.41 -11.63 22.64
CA MET A 15 13.46 -10.83 22.00
C MET A 15 13.92 -11.46 20.69
N LEU A 16 14.09 -12.78 20.64
CA LEU A 16 14.41 -13.48 19.40
C LEU A 16 13.28 -13.29 18.37
N PHE A 17 12.03 -13.52 18.75
CA PHE A 17 10.89 -13.34 17.85
C PHE A 17 10.81 -11.92 17.26
N LEU A 18 11.05 -10.88 18.07
CA LEU A 18 11.00 -9.49 17.62
C LEU A 18 12.21 -9.08 16.77
N TYR A 19 13.42 -9.52 17.11
CA TYR A 19 14.66 -9.04 16.45
C TYR A 19 15.21 -9.99 15.38
N LEU A 20 14.79 -11.26 15.35
CA LEU A 20 15.27 -12.23 14.36
C LEU A 20 14.89 -11.83 12.92
N PRO A 21 13.65 -11.38 12.62
CA PRO A 21 13.31 -10.91 11.27
C PRO A 21 14.23 -9.76 10.81
N ILE A 22 14.49 -8.79 11.70
CA ILE A 22 15.42 -7.69 11.43
C ILE A 22 16.84 -8.22 11.17
N GLY A 23 17.30 -9.18 11.97
CA GLY A 23 18.59 -9.84 11.77
C GLY A 23 18.69 -10.55 10.42
N VAL A 24 17.60 -11.17 9.94
CA VAL A 24 17.52 -11.79 8.61
C VAL A 24 17.63 -10.74 7.51
N LEU A 25 16.95 -9.60 7.63
CA LEU A 25 17.07 -8.50 6.66
C LEU A 25 18.49 -7.93 6.63
N ILE A 26 19.13 -7.76 7.79
CA ILE A 26 20.53 -7.33 7.88
C ILE A 26 21.46 -8.37 7.24
N PHE A 27 21.19 -9.65 7.42
CA PHE A 27 21.98 -10.69 6.75
C PHE A 27 21.76 -10.68 5.23
N ALA A 28 20.51 -10.51 4.79
CA ALA A 28 20.14 -10.42 3.38
C ALA A 28 20.72 -9.19 2.69
N SER A 29 20.93 -8.07 3.40
CA SER A 29 21.53 -6.85 2.84
C SER A 29 22.99 -7.01 2.41
N PHE A 30 23.67 -8.06 2.86
CA PHE A 30 25.02 -8.42 2.43
C PHE A 30 25.04 -9.60 1.45
N ASN A 31 23.89 -10.16 1.09
CA ASN A 31 23.81 -11.33 0.21
C ASN A 31 23.75 -10.92 -1.27
N ASP A 32 24.60 -11.49 -2.11
CA ASP A 32 24.61 -11.25 -3.56
C ASP A 32 23.49 -12.00 -4.33
N SER A 33 22.27 -11.98 -3.78
CA SER A 33 21.10 -12.64 -4.33
C SER A 33 19.89 -11.73 -4.25
N LYS A 34 19.02 -11.80 -5.26
CA LYS A 34 17.71 -11.15 -5.24
C LYS A 34 16.65 -11.94 -4.45
N ILE A 35 16.89 -13.24 -4.22
CA ILE A 35 15.94 -14.16 -3.59
C ILE A 35 16.39 -14.44 -2.14
N LEU A 36 15.44 -14.34 -1.19
CA LEU A 36 15.66 -14.71 0.20
C LEU A 36 15.90 -16.22 0.31
N GLY A 37 16.97 -16.64 0.99
CA GLY A 37 17.28 -18.06 1.24
C GLY A 37 18.32 -18.69 0.31
N LYS A 38 18.70 -18.04 -0.80
CA LYS A 38 19.83 -18.46 -1.65
C LYS A 38 21.04 -17.57 -1.39
N TRP A 39 22.10 -18.13 -0.79
CA TRP A 39 23.33 -17.37 -0.53
C TRP A 39 24.29 -17.46 -1.72
N ASN A 40 24.58 -16.32 -2.34
CA ASN A 40 25.42 -16.24 -3.53
C ASN A 40 26.79 -15.55 -3.27
N GLY A 41 27.02 -15.02 -2.08
CA GLY A 41 28.26 -14.34 -1.71
C GLY A 41 28.03 -13.06 -0.92
N PHE A 42 29.12 -12.46 -0.43
CA PHE A 42 29.08 -11.18 0.27
C PHE A 42 29.14 -10.02 -0.73
N THR A 43 28.25 -9.04 -0.61
CA THR A 43 28.26 -7.84 -1.45
C THR A 43 27.87 -6.58 -0.67
N LEU A 44 28.33 -5.42 -1.18
CA LEU A 44 27.90 -4.09 -0.73
C LEU A 44 27.15 -3.32 -1.84
N LYS A 45 26.91 -3.95 -3.00
CA LYS A 45 26.33 -3.30 -4.19
C LYS A 45 24.97 -2.65 -3.91
N TRP A 46 24.16 -3.29 -3.07
CA TRP A 46 22.83 -2.81 -2.68
C TRP A 46 22.88 -1.48 -1.95
N TYR A 47 23.94 -1.21 -1.18
CA TYR A 47 24.13 0.08 -0.52
C TYR A 47 24.47 1.15 -1.56
N THR A 48 25.28 0.85 -2.57
CA THR A 48 25.58 1.78 -3.66
C THR A 48 24.31 2.10 -4.46
N GLN A 49 23.56 1.08 -4.88
CA GLN A 49 22.30 1.24 -5.62
C GLN A 49 21.25 2.01 -4.82
N LEU A 50 21.21 1.83 -3.49
CA LEU A 50 20.37 2.63 -2.60
C LEU A 50 20.70 4.14 -2.69
N PHE A 51 21.97 4.51 -2.74
CA PHE A 51 22.39 5.92 -2.84
C PHE A 51 22.28 6.48 -4.27
N GLU A 52 22.14 5.63 -5.28
CA GLU A 52 21.86 6.05 -6.66
C GLU A 52 20.34 6.22 -6.90
N ASN A 53 19.50 5.66 -6.03
CA ASN A 53 18.06 5.75 -6.14
C ASN A 53 17.53 7.08 -5.58
N GLU A 54 17.42 8.09 -6.46
CA GLU A 54 16.89 9.42 -6.14
C GLU A 54 15.47 9.37 -5.53
N ALA A 55 14.63 8.43 -5.94
CA ALA A 55 13.28 8.30 -5.38
C ALA A 55 13.34 7.94 -3.89
N ILE A 56 14.12 6.92 -3.52
CA ILE A 56 14.29 6.52 -2.11
C ILE A 56 14.93 7.64 -1.29
N LEU A 57 15.95 8.32 -1.84
CA LEU A 57 16.60 9.45 -1.15
C LEU A 57 15.66 10.63 -0.94
N ASN A 58 14.81 10.95 -1.90
CA ASN A 58 13.79 11.99 -1.75
C ASN A 58 12.75 11.59 -0.70
N SER A 59 12.24 10.36 -0.73
CA SER A 59 11.32 9.85 0.30
C SER A 59 11.93 9.92 1.71
N LEU A 60 13.22 9.59 1.85
CA LEU A 60 13.96 9.72 3.10
C LEU A 60 14.03 11.18 3.56
N ARG A 61 14.38 12.12 2.67
CA ARG A 61 14.43 13.56 3.00
C ARG A 61 13.07 14.07 3.47
N THR A 62 12.01 13.72 2.76
CA THR A 62 10.63 14.08 3.10
C THR A 62 10.25 13.53 4.48
N THR A 63 10.53 12.25 4.77
CA THR A 63 10.24 11.65 6.08
C THR A 63 10.96 12.37 7.21
N ILE A 64 12.27 12.61 7.10
CA ILE A 64 12.99 13.22 8.21
C ILE A 64 12.56 14.69 8.39
N PHE A 65 12.31 15.42 7.30
CA PHE A 65 11.77 16.77 7.35
C PHE A 65 10.41 16.81 8.07
N LEU A 66 9.47 15.97 7.64
CA LEU A 66 8.13 15.87 8.19
C LEU A 66 8.15 15.45 9.66
N ALA A 67 8.91 14.41 10.01
CA ALA A 67 9.04 13.91 11.39
C ALA A 67 9.64 14.96 12.33
N THR A 68 10.66 15.68 11.86
CA THR A 68 11.29 16.74 12.66
C THR A 68 10.33 17.91 12.86
N LEU A 69 9.71 18.40 11.78
CA LEU A 69 8.85 19.57 11.83
C LEU A 69 7.59 19.31 12.66
N SER A 70 6.93 18.17 12.43
CA SER A 70 5.77 17.73 13.23
C SER A 70 6.12 17.58 14.71
N ALA A 71 7.25 16.96 15.04
CA ALA A 71 7.69 16.81 16.43
C ALA A 71 7.98 18.15 17.11
N ILE A 72 8.61 19.10 16.42
CA ILE A 72 8.84 20.46 16.94
C ILE A 72 7.51 21.15 17.26
N ILE A 73 6.61 21.19 16.27
CA ILE A 73 5.32 21.88 16.40
C ILE A 73 4.47 21.21 17.49
N ALA A 74 4.34 19.89 17.46
CA ALA A 74 3.60 19.13 18.47
C ALA A 74 4.19 19.31 19.86
N THR A 75 5.52 19.37 20.00
CA THR A 75 6.18 19.60 21.30
C THR A 75 5.82 20.97 21.86
N VAL A 76 5.86 22.01 21.03
CA VAL A 76 5.48 23.37 21.43
C VAL A 76 4.01 23.40 21.84
N LEU A 77 3.10 22.92 20.98
CA LEU A 77 1.66 22.95 21.22
C LEU A 77 1.26 22.08 22.43
N GLY A 78 1.78 20.86 22.53
CA GLY A 78 1.50 19.94 23.63
C GLY A 78 2.05 20.42 24.96
N THR A 79 3.24 21.05 24.98
CA THR A 79 3.80 21.66 26.20
C THR A 79 2.95 22.83 26.66
N LEU A 80 2.55 23.72 25.74
CA LEU A 80 1.63 24.81 26.05
C LEU A 80 0.32 24.25 26.60
N ALA A 81 -0.27 23.25 25.94
CA ALA A 81 -1.49 22.60 26.39
C ALA A 81 -1.36 22.04 27.81
N CYS A 82 -0.23 21.39 28.15
CA CYS A 82 0.03 20.90 29.52
C CYS A 82 0.07 22.02 30.56
N LEU A 83 0.76 23.12 30.27
CA LEU A 83 0.87 24.26 31.17
C LEU A 83 -0.51 24.92 31.41
N THR A 84 -1.34 25.03 30.37
CA THR A 84 -2.69 25.59 30.47
C THR A 84 -3.61 24.66 31.24
N MET A 85 -3.62 23.37 30.89
CA MET A 85 -4.44 22.34 31.54
C MET A 85 -4.12 22.17 33.02
N ASN A 86 -2.86 22.40 33.44
CA ASN A 86 -2.49 22.34 34.85
C ASN A 86 -3.13 23.44 35.71
N LYS A 87 -3.52 24.57 35.09
CA LYS A 87 -4.20 25.69 35.76
C LYS A 87 -5.73 25.61 35.69
N MET A 88 -6.27 24.66 34.94
CA MET A 88 -7.72 24.52 34.72
C MET A 88 -8.43 23.79 35.88
N ARG A 89 -9.73 24.07 36.03
CA ARG A 89 -10.62 23.31 36.92
C ARG A 89 -10.79 21.87 36.41
N LYS A 90 -11.16 20.94 37.30
CA LYS A 90 -11.23 19.49 37.01
C LYS A 90 -12.04 19.13 35.75
N VAL A 91 -13.24 19.71 35.59
CA VAL A 91 -14.14 19.35 34.48
C VAL A 91 -13.61 19.83 33.12
N PRO A 92 -13.29 21.14 32.91
CA PRO A 92 -12.68 21.58 31.65
C PRO A 92 -11.38 20.85 31.30
N LYS A 93 -10.54 20.58 32.31
CA LYS A 93 -9.31 19.80 32.12
C LYS A 93 -9.61 18.41 31.58
N SER A 94 -10.60 17.72 32.13
CA SER A 94 -10.99 16.37 31.68
C SER A 94 -11.47 16.36 30.23
N ILE A 95 -12.30 17.35 29.85
CA ILE A 95 -12.84 17.44 28.48
C ILE A 95 -11.70 17.65 27.47
N ILE A 96 -10.80 18.60 27.74
CA ILE A 96 -9.68 18.90 26.85
C ILE A 96 -8.74 17.70 26.76
N MET A 97 -8.43 17.04 27.88
CA MET A 97 -7.63 15.80 27.88
C MET A 97 -8.27 14.71 27.03
N SER A 98 -9.59 14.52 27.11
CA SER A 98 -10.29 13.54 26.27
C SER A 98 -10.17 13.87 24.79
N ILE A 99 -10.39 15.14 24.40
CA ILE A 99 -10.26 15.59 23.01
C ILE A 99 -8.83 15.40 22.50
N THR A 100 -7.83 15.79 23.29
CA THR A 100 -6.42 15.65 22.93
C THR A 100 -6.00 14.20 22.70
N ASN A 101 -6.63 13.26 23.40
CA ASN A 101 -6.29 11.85 23.32
C ASN A 101 -7.06 11.08 22.22
N ILE A 102 -8.03 11.68 21.52
CA ILE A 102 -8.81 11.00 20.47
C ILE A 102 -7.90 10.30 19.44
N PRO A 103 -6.88 10.96 18.84
CA PRO A 103 -6.03 10.32 17.83
C PRO A 103 -5.24 9.11 18.36
N MET A 104 -4.97 9.08 19.67
CA MET A 104 -4.22 8.00 20.32
C MET A 104 -5.13 6.83 20.73
N LEU A 105 -6.44 7.05 20.84
CA LEU A 105 -7.41 6.04 21.28
C LEU A 105 -8.07 5.28 20.11
N ASN A 106 -8.16 5.92 18.95
CA ASN A 106 -8.73 5.32 17.76
C ASN A 106 -7.70 4.45 17.02
N ALA A 107 -8.19 3.52 16.20
CA ALA A 107 -7.34 2.87 15.21
C ALA A 107 -6.76 3.93 14.25
N GLU A 108 -5.49 3.77 13.88
CA GLU A 108 -4.79 4.72 13.00
C GLU A 108 -5.50 4.86 11.64
N ILE A 109 -6.05 3.77 11.09
CA ILE A 109 -6.79 3.78 9.83
C ILE A 109 -8.01 4.69 9.87
N VAL A 110 -8.78 4.63 10.97
CA VAL A 110 -9.97 5.47 11.17
C VAL A 110 -9.57 6.93 11.27
N THR A 111 -8.43 7.20 11.89
CA THR A 111 -7.89 8.54 12.09
C THR A 111 -7.36 9.12 10.78
N GLY A 112 -6.64 8.34 9.98
CA GLY A 112 -6.17 8.72 8.64
C GLY A 112 -7.31 9.05 7.70
N LEU A 113 -8.29 8.16 7.58
CA LEU A 113 -9.49 8.38 6.77
C LEU A 113 -10.31 9.59 7.25
N ALA A 114 -10.48 9.77 8.56
CA ALA A 114 -11.18 10.93 9.10
C ALA A 114 -10.47 12.25 8.78
N PHE A 115 -9.14 12.29 8.81
CA PHE A 115 -8.39 13.48 8.39
C PHE A 115 -8.53 13.74 6.89
N MET A 116 -8.46 12.70 6.05
CA MET A 116 -8.67 12.82 4.61
C MET A 116 -10.03 13.45 4.30
N LEU A 117 -11.11 12.85 4.83
CA LEU A 117 -12.47 13.35 4.64
C LEU A 117 -12.66 14.76 5.21
N LEU A 118 -12.00 15.09 6.33
CA LEU A 118 -12.02 16.43 6.88
C LEU A 118 -11.36 17.44 5.95
N PHE A 119 -10.17 17.15 5.43
CA PHE A 119 -9.43 18.06 4.55
C PHE A 119 -10.18 18.29 3.23
N VAL A 120 -10.65 17.21 2.60
CA VAL A 120 -11.50 17.28 1.41
C VAL A 120 -12.79 18.06 1.71
N GLY A 121 -13.47 17.76 2.82
CA GLY A 121 -14.73 18.40 3.20
C GLY A 121 -14.62 19.90 3.48
N VAL A 122 -13.43 20.41 3.80
CA VAL A 122 -13.16 21.86 3.93
C VAL A 122 -12.53 22.47 2.68
N GLY A 123 -12.39 21.71 1.59
CA GLY A 123 -11.84 22.16 0.31
C GLY A 123 -10.31 22.30 0.30
N MET A 124 -9.59 21.56 1.16
CA MET A 124 -8.13 21.49 1.14
C MET A 124 -7.68 20.32 0.27
N SER A 125 -6.87 20.59 -0.76
CA SER A 125 -6.18 19.54 -1.51
C SER A 125 -5.12 18.87 -0.65
N LEU A 126 -5.01 17.54 -0.78
CA LEU A 126 -3.98 16.80 -0.05
C LEU A 126 -2.60 17.19 -0.56
N SER A 127 -1.68 17.42 0.37
CA SER A 127 -0.33 17.90 0.10
C SER A 127 0.58 17.60 1.30
N LEU A 128 1.84 18.02 1.24
CA LEU A 128 2.73 17.92 2.40
C LEU A 128 2.16 18.66 3.63
N SER A 129 1.35 19.70 3.43
CA SER A 129 0.75 20.49 4.52
C SER A 129 -0.33 19.72 5.28
N THR A 130 -1.17 18.96 4.58
CA THR A 130 -2.22 18.13 5.20
C THR A 130 -1.59 17.02 6.04
N VAL A 131 -0.55 16.37 5.52
CA VAL A 131 0.26 15.40 6.27
C VAL A 131 0.85 16.03 7.52
N LEU A 132 1.47 17.22 7.40
CA LEU A 132 2.04 17.92 8.55
C LEU A 132 0.99 18.21 9.63
N ILE A 133 -0.19 18.70 9.25
CA ILE A 133 -1.29 18.99 10.19
C ILE A 133 -1.76 17.71 10.89
N ALA A 134 -1.94 16.63 10.14
CA ALA A 134 -2.36 15.34 10.68
C ALA A 134 -1.32 14.78 11.66
N HIS A 135 -0.03 14.79 11.28
CA HIS A 135 1.07 14.33 12.13
C HIS A 135 1.21 15.18 13.40
N VAL A 136 1.08 16.50 13.31
CA VAL A 136 1.09 17.37 14.50
C VAL A 136 -0.04 16.99 15.45
N THR A 137 -1.25 16.81 14.91
CA THR A 137 -2.44 16.45 15.72
C THR A 137 -2.29 15.09 16.38
N PHE A 138 -1.79 14.10 15.64
CA PHE A 138 -1.46 12.77 16.13
C PHE A 138 -0.36 12.79 17.21
N CYS A 139 0.65 13.64 17.05
CA CYS A 139 1.80 13.70 17.94
C CYS A 139 1.52 14.40 19.29
N ILE A 140 0.58 15.35 19.35
CA ILE A 140 0.29 16.12 20.57
C ILE A 140 0.00 15.24 21.80
N PRO A 141 -0.87 14.21 21.75
CA PRO A 141 -1.13 13.36 22.92
C PRO A 141 0.13 12.69 23.48
N TYR A 142 1.09 12.28 22.64
CA TYR A 142 2.37 11.70 23.09
C TYR A 142 3.25 12.73 23.82
N VAL A 143 3.24 13.99 23.38
CA VAL A 143 3.88 15.09 24.11
C VAL A 143 3.19 15.30 25.46
N VAL A 144 1.86 15.30 25.49
CA VAL A 144 1.08 15.49 26.72
C VAL A 144 1.38 14.37 27.72
N LEU A 145 1.45 13.11 27.29
CA LEU A 145 1.84 11.97 28.12
C LEU A 145 3.23 12.14 28.75
N SER A 146 4.15 12.80 28.04
CA SER A 146 5.54 13.01 28.50
C SER A 146 5.70 14.24 29.39
N VAL A 147 5.03 15.35 29.06
CA VAL A 147 5.20 16.65 29.71
C VAL A 147 4.29 16.81 30.92
N MET A 148 3.03 16.36 30.84
CA MET A 148 2.04 16.52 31.90
C MET A 148 2.51 15.98 33.28
N PRO A 149 3.14 14.78 33.38
CA PRO A 149 3.65 14.30 34.66
C PRO A 149 4.72 15.20 35.27
N LYS A 150 5.54 15.88 34.44
CA LYS A 150 6.55 16.84 34.91
C LYS A 150 5.93 18.14 35.35
N VAL A 151 4.95 18.64 34.62
CA VAL A 151 4.19 19.84 34.99
C VAL A 151 3.47 19.66 36.34
N GLN A 152 2.95 18.47 36.62
CA GLN A 152 2.30 18.15 37.90
C GLN A 152 3.27 17.99 39.08
N GLN A 153 4.57 17.80 38.81
CA GLN A 153 5.61 17.62 39.83
C GLN A 153 6.33 18.94 40.20
N ILE A 154 5.98 20.07 39.56
CA ILE A 154 6.64 21.37 39.82
C ILE A 154 6.33 21.85 41.23
N ASP A 155 7.37 22.31 41.94
CA ASP A 155 7.21 23.05 43.19
C ASP A 155 6.84 24.51 42.89
N ASN A 156 5.56 24.85 43.05
CA ASN A 156 5.07 26.21 42.82
C ASN A 156 5.73 27.24 43.75
N ASN A 157 6.26 26.83 44.91
CA ASN A 157 6.88 27.76 45.85
C ASN A 157 8.15 28.40 45.27
N MET A 158 8.92 27.66 44.46
CA MET A 158 10.12 28.19 43.83
C MET A 158 9.80 29.29 42.81
N TYR A 159 8.70 29.12 42.06
CA TYR A 159 8.26 30.12 41.08
C TYR A 159 7.80 31.41 41.77
N GLU A 160 6.98 31.30 42.81
CA GLU A 160 6.50 32.47 43.58
C GLU A 160 7.65 33.19 44.31
N ALA A 161 8.58 32.44 44.92
CA ALA A 161 9.76 33.03 45.59
C ALA A 161 10.62 33.86 44.62
N ALA A 162 10.71 33.48 43.35
CA ALA A 162 11.43 34.27 42.36
C ALA A 162 10.73 35.58 42.01
N LEU A 163 9.40 35.58 41.93
CA LEU A 163 8.60 36.79 41.73
C LEU A 163 8.73 37.74 42.93
N ASP A 164 8.72 37.21 44.15
CA ASP A 164 8.91 37.98 45.39
C ASP A 164 10.29 38.67 45.45
N LEU A 165 11.33 38.02 44.89
CA LEU A 165 12.68 38.59 44.76
C LEU A 165 12.81 39.58 43.59
N GLY A 166 11.71 39.93 42.91
CA GLY A 166 11.67 40.92 41.84
C GLY A 166 11.95 40.38 40.43
N ALA A 167 11.98 39.06 40.23
CA ALA A 167 12.11 38.50 38.89
C ALA A 167 10.85 38.75 38.05
N SER A 168 11.04 39.00 36.75
CA SER A 168 9.90 39.07 35.82
C SER A 168 9.31 37.67 35.59
N LYS A 169 8.00 37.61 35.26
CA LYS A 169 7.31 36.34 34.99
C LYS A 169 7.99 35.50 33.90
N ALA A 170 8.50 36.15 32.86
CA ALA A 170 9.24 35.50 31.79
C ALA A 170 10.59 34.95 32.30
N TYR A 171 11.31 35.71 33.12
CA TYR A 171 12.57 35.26 33.70
C TYR A 171 12.36 34.06 34.63
N ALA A 172 11.38 34.15 35.55
CA ALA A 172 11.04 33.06 36.46
C ALA A 172 10.63 31.79 35.70
N PHE A 173 9.81 31.92 34.65
CA PHE A 173 9.43 30.79 33.81
C PHE A 173 10.66 30.14 33.13
N VAL A 174 11.50 30.93 32.46
CA VAL A 174 12.65 30.41 31.71
C VAL A 174 13.71 29.82 32.64
N LYS A 175 13.87 30.34 33.86
CA LYS A 175 14.91 29.90 34.80
C LYS A 175 14.51 28.82 35.77
N ILE A 176 13.22 28.65 36.06
CA ILE A 176 12.74 27.73 37.09
C ILE A 176 11.83 26.69 36.44
N THR A 177 10.68 27.12 35.92
CA THR A 177 9.67 26.21 35.36
C THR A 177 10.19 25.42 34.15
N MET A 178 10.83 26.10 33.19
CA MET A 178 11.27 25.49 31.93
C MET A 178 12.34 24.40 32.15
N PRO A 179 13.39 24.60 32.98
CA PRO A 179 14.33 23.53 33.32
C PRO A 179 13.70 22.31 33.99
N ASP A 180 12.69 22.50 34.85
CA ASP A 180 12.03 21.40 35.57
C ASP A 180 11.22 20.50 34.63
N ILE A 181 10.55 21.10 33.64
CA ILE A 181 9.78 20.36 32.63
C ILE A 181 10.60 19.93 31.42
N MET A 182 11.81 20.47 31.24
CA MET A 182 12.69 20.18 30.10
C MET A 182 12.91 18.68 29.85
N PRO A 183 13.11 17.81 30.86
CA PRO A 183 13.22 16.36 30.62
C PRO A 183 11.94 15.77 30.00
N GLY A 184 10.77 16.28 30.38
CA GLY A 184 9.48 15.88 29.80
C GLY A 184 9.31 16.41 28.37
N ILE A 185 9.73 17.66 28.11
CA ILE A 185 9.71 18.26 26.77
C ILE A 185 10.60 17.46 25.81
N LEU A 186 11.83 17.13 26.22
CA LEU A 186 12.75 16.34 25.41
C LEU A 186 12.23 14.92 25.17
N SER A 187 11.62 14.29 26.19
CA SER A 187 10.98 12.98 26.04
C SER A 187 9.79 13.04 25.08
N GLY A 188 8.96 14.08 25.18
CA GLY A 188 7.81 14.30 24.30
C GLY A 188 8.25 14.52 22.85
N PHE A 189 9.27 15.35 22.62
CA PHE A 189 9.85 15.55 21.30
C PHE A 189 10.35 14.25 20.68
N LEU A 190 11.13 13.45 21.43
CA LEU A 190 11.66 12.19 20.92
C LEU A 190 10.54 11.19 20.63
N LEU A 191 9.53 11.06 21.50
CA LEU A 191 8.38 10.21 21.23
C LEU A 191 7.64 10.66 19.96
N SER A 192 7.29 11.94 19.85
CA SER A 192 6.60 12.47 18.66
C SER A 192 7.41 12.32 17.39
N PHE A 193 8.73 12.53 17.45
CA PHE A 193 9.60 12.29 16.31
C PHE A 193 9.59 10.83 15.88
N THR A 194 9.68 9.89 16.83
CA THR A 194 9.63 8.45 16.55
C THR A 194 8.28 8.07 15.95
N MET A 195 7.17 8.46 16.56
CA MET A 195 5.80 8.16 16.09
C MET A 195 5.46 8.79 14.73
N SER A 196 6.14 9.88 14.35
CA SER A 196 5.91 10.55 13.06
C SER A 196 6.80 9.97 11.96
N LEU A 197 7.95 9.41 12.33
CA LEU A 197 8.91 8.80 11.41
C LEU A 197 8.46 7.41 10.96
N ASP A 198 7.76 6.67 11.82
CA ASP A 198 7.26 5.32 11.55
C ASP A 198 5.82 5.28 11.03
N ASP A 199 5.09 6.40 11.08
CA ASP A 199 3.71 6.44 10.60
C ASP A 199 3.65 6.20 9.08
N PHE A 200 2.85 5.19 8.72
CA PHE A 200 2.46 4.90 7.34
C PHE A 200 1.00 5.30 7.10
N ILE A 201 0.11 4.98 8.03
CA ILE A 201 -1.33 4.99 7.78
C ILE A 201 -1.87 6.41 7.66
N ILE A 202 -1.54 7.30 8.59
CA ILE A 202 -2.01 8.69 8.54
C ILE A 202 -1.37 9.38 7.33
N THR A 203 -0.09 9.15 7.09
CA THR A 203 0.62 9.65 5.92
C THR A 203 -0.05 9.20 4.63
N HIS A 204 -0.38 7.91 4.50
CA HIS A 204 -1.01 7.36 3.32
C HIS A 204 -2.34 8.08 3.04
N PHE A 205 -3.26 8.20 4.00
CA PHE A 205 -4.54 8.85 3.73
C PHE A 205 -4.47 10.38 3.59
N THR A 206 -3.40 11.03 4.06
CA THR A 206 -3.33 12.50 4.07
C THR A 206 -2.31 13.08 3.10
N ARG A 207 -1.52 12.25 2.41
CA ARG A 207 -0.58 12.70 1.38
C ARG A 207 -1.28 13.03 0.07
N GLY A 208 -0.77 14.04 -0.61
CA GLY A 208 -1.11 14.35 -2.00
C GLY A 208 -0.37 13.45 -2.98
N SER A 209 -0.70 13.59 -4.27
CA SER A 209 0.01 12.90 -5.33
C SER A 209 1.41 13.52 -5.57
N GLY A 210 2.35 12.71 -6.08
CA GLY A 210 3.66 13.18 -6.55
C GLY A 210 4.74 13.31 -5.47
N PHE A 211 4.49 12.84 -4.24
CA PHE A 211 5.55 12.67 -3.25
C PHE A 211 5.32 11.46 -2.35
N ASP A 212 6.43 10.90 -1.88
CA ASP A 212 6.45 9.78 -0.96
C ASP A 212 7.17 10.12 0.33
N THR A 213 6.79 9.40 1.38
CA THR A 213 7.62 9.21 2.57
C THR A 213 8.30 7.85 2.48
N LEU A 214 9.33 7.65 3.28
CA LEU A 214 10.01 6.37 3.37
C LEU A 214 9.06 5.22 3.74
N SER A 215 8.10 5.45 4.63
CA SER A 215 7.13 4.44 5.05
C SER A 215 6.19 4.05 3.89
N THR A 216 5.64 5.04 3.17
CA THR A 216 4.81 4.78 1.98
C THR A 216 5.59 4.11 0.87
N LYS A 217 6.83 4.56 0.62
CA LYS A 217 7.71 3.96 -0.38
C LYS A 217 8.11 2.53 -0.03
N ILE A 218 8.44 2.24 1.23
CA ILE A 218 8.74 0.88 1.68
C ILE A 218 7.53 -0.03 1.48
N TYR A 219 6.32 0.43 1.85
CA TYR A 219 5.10 -0.36 1.71
C TYR A 219 4.87 -0.78 0.26
N THR A 220 4.91 0.18 -0.66
CA THR A 220 4.73 -0.06 -2.09
C THR A 220 5.82 -0.96 -2.67
N GLU A 221 7.10 -0.78 -2.30
CA GLU A 221 8.20 -1.61 -2.85
C GLU A 221 8.28 -3.02 -2.23
N VAL A 222 7.75 -3.26 -1.02
CA VAL A 222 7.73 -4.61 -0.42
C VAL A 222 6.74 -5.52 -1.13
N ARG A 223 5.64 -4.97 -1.66
CA ARG A 223 4.60 -5.74 -2.34
C ARG A 223 4.98 -6.13 -3.77
N LYS A 224 5.79 -5.32 -4.47
CA LYS A 224 6.37 -5.61 -5.79
C LYS A 224 7.50 -6.66 -5.81
N GLY A 225 7.55 -7.53 -4.81
CA GLY A 225 8.74 -8.33 -4.56
C GLY A 225 9.94 -7.52 -4.05
N ILE A 226 10.68 -8.11 -3.11
CA ILE A 226 11.66 -7.35 -2.34
C ILE A 226 12.94 -7.11 -3.16
N LYS A 227 13.10 -5.87 -3.63
CA LYS A 227 14.37 -5.36 -4.17
C LYS A 227 15.45 -5.37 -3.06
N PRO A 228 16.62 -5.97 -3.27
CA PRO A 228 17.63 -6.11 -2.20
C PRO A 228 18.17 -4.79 -1.62
N GLU A 229 18.04 -3.68 -2.35
CA GLU A 229 18.33 -2.32 -1.88
C GLU A 229 17.48 -1.95 -0.64
N MET A 230 16.29 -2.54 -0.51
CA MET A 230 15.41 -2.34 0.66
C MET A 230 15.99 -2.98 1.92
N TYR A 231 16.68 -4.12 1.81
CA TYR A 231 17.39 -4.70 2.94
C TYR A 231 18.50 -3.79 3.45
N ALA A 232 19.23 -3.13 2.53
CA ALA A 232 20.25 -2.16 2.87
C ALA A 232 19.64 -0.94 3.60
N LEU A 233 18.51 -0.43 3.10
CA LEU A 233 17.76 0.66 3.74
C LEU A 233 17.27 0.28 5.15
N SER A 234 16.59 -0.86 5.32
CA SER A 234 16.11 -1.33 6.63
C SER A 234 17.26 -1.50 7.62
N THR A 235 18.42 -1.98 7.14
CA THR A 235 19.64 -2.09 7.95
C THR A 235 20.13 -0.73 8.42
N LEU A 236 20.22 0.26 7.52
CA LEU A 236 20.66 1.61 7.87
C LEU A 236 19.69 2.28 8.85
N LEU A 237 18.39 2.13 8.64
CA LEU A 237 17.36 2.67 9.53
C LEU A 237 17.46 2.05 10.93
N PHE A 238 17.54 0.72 11.01
CA PHE A 238 17.68 0.02 12.28
C PHE A 238 18.96 0.41 13.02
N VAL A 239 20.12 0.43 12.33
CA VAL A 239 21.40 0.84 12.93
C VAL A 239 21.32 2.27 13.44
N THR A 240 20.72 3.18 12.67
CA THR A 240 20.56 4.58 13.05
C THR A 240 19.69 4.74 14.30
N VAL A 241 18.51 4.12 14.32
CA VAL A 241 17.60 4.14 15.48
C VAL A 241 18.25 3.50 16.70
N PHE A 242 18.93 2.37 16.53
CA PHE A 242 19.62 1.68 17.61
C PHE A 242 20.75 2.53 18.21
N VAL A 243 21.56 3.19 17.36
CA VAL A 243 22.61 4.12 17.80
C VAL A 243 22.00 5.32 18.53
N LEU A 244 20.92 5.91 18.01
CA LEU A 244 20.21 7.01 18.67
C LEU A 244 19.70 6.60 20.05
N LEU A 245 19.08 5.42 20.16
CA LEU A 245 18.60 4.87 21.42
C LEU A 245 19.75 4.64 22.42
N LEU A 246 20.92 4.15 21.97
CA LEU A 246 22.10 4.01 22.83
C LEU A 246 22.64 5.36 23.31
N LEU A 247 22.63 6.37 22.45
CA LEU A 247 23.07 7.73 22.81
C LEU A 247 22.12 8.39 23.81
N VAL A 248 20.80 8.19 23.66
CA VAL A 248 19.77 8.71 24.57
C VAL A 248 19.77 7.94 25.90
N ASN A 249 19.92 6.61 25.88
CA ASN A 249 19.88 5.76 27.07
C ASN A 249 21.22 5.64 27.81
N LYS A 250 22.30 6.27 27.32
CA LYS A 250 23.53 6.39 28.11
C LYS A 250 23.24 7.17 29.39
N LYS A 251 23.07 6.43 30.50
CA LYS A 251 22.81 6.96 31.84
C LYS A 251 23.72 8.18 32.10
N PRO A 252 23.18 9.32 32.55
CA PRO A 252 24.04 10.34 33.09
C PRO A 252 24.75 9.74 34.31
N ALA A 253 26.05 9.49 34.18
CA ALA A 253 26.92 9.20 35.31
C ALA A 253 26.61 10.22 36.42
N LYS A 254 26.57 9.81 37.70
CA LYS A 254 26.29 10.69 38.84
C LYS A 254 27.12 11.97 38.71
N VAL A 255 26.50 13.10 38.35
CA VAL A 255 27.18 14.40 38.35
C VAL A 255 26.36 15.43 39.09
N THR A 256 27.08 16.21 39.91
CA THR A 256 26.67 17.40 40.68
C THR A 256 25.85 18.40 39.87
N GLU A 257 24.96 19.15 40.53
CA GLU A 257 23.95 20.04 39.89
C GLU A 257 24.52 21.05 38.87
N ARG A 258 25.75 21.54 39.08
CA ARG A 258 26.45 22.44 38.15
C ARG A 258 26.76 21.79 36.79
N SER A 259 26.92 20.46 36.73
CA SER A 259 27.19 19.70 35.50
C SER A 259 25.91 19.34 34.72
N LYS A 260 24.73 19.30 35.37
CA LYS A 260 23.47 18.98 34.68
C LYS A 260 23.14 20.03 33.62
N HIS A 261 23.29 21.32 33.94
CA HIS A 261 23.05 22.42 33.02
C HIS A 261 24.00 22.41 31.80
N ALA A 262 25.28 22.05 31.99
CA ALA A 262 26.25 21.96 30.89
C ALA A 262 26.03 20.74 29.97
N LYS A 263 25.59 19.60 30.52
CA LYS A 263 25.25 18.41 29.73
C LYS A 263 23.92 18.54 29.00
N ILE A 264 22.90 19.14 29.61
CA ILE A 264 21.62 19.45 28.95
C ILE A 264 21.85 20.40 27.77
N LYS A 265 22.70 21.43 27.92
CA LYS A 265 23.14 22.27 26.79
C LYS A 265 23.83 21.47 25.68
N LYS A 266 24.62 20.45 26.01
CA LYS A 266 25.27 19.56 25.02
C LYS A 266 24.28 18.65 24.29
N TYR A 267 23.28 18.10 24.98
CA TYR A 267 22.22 17.29 24.36
C TYR A 267 21.28 18.14 23.52
N ILE A 268 20.87 19.31 24.01
CA ILE A 268 20.10 20.30 23.25
C ILE A 268 20.91 20.77 22.04
N ALA A 269 22.22 21.02 22.19
CA ALA A 269 23.07 21.37 21.05
C ALA A 269 23.22 20.20 20.07
N ALA A 270 23.37 18.96 20.51
CA ALA A 270 23.46 17.81 19.61
C ALA A 270 22.14 17.54 18.86
N ILE A 271 21.00 17.62 19.53
CA ILE A 271 19.67 17.47 18.92
C ILE A 271 19.36 18.66 18.01
N ALA A 272 19.68 19.88 18.42
CA ALA A 272 19.55 21.06 17.57
C ALA A 272 20.51 21.00 16.37
N SER A 273 21.74 20.50 16.54
CA SER A 273 22.68 20.32 15.43
C SER A 273 22.21 19.23 14.48
N ILE A 274 21.64 18.12 14.95
CA ILE A 274 21.06 17.08 14.09
C ILE A 274 19.80 17.60 13.39
N ALA A 275 18.89 18.28 14.09
CA ALA A 275 17.72 18.90 13.51
C ALA A 275 18.11 19.99 12.48
N ILE A 276 19.15 20.79 12.74
CA ILE A 276 19.65 21.80 11.81
C ILE A 276 20.39 21.16 10.63
N LEU A 277 21.12 20.06 10.82
CA LEU A 277 21.77 19.32 9.72
C LEU A 277 20.73 18.66 8.82
N VAL A 278 19.70 18.07 9.42
CA VAL A 278 18.57 17.41 8.76
C VAL A 278 17.70 18.42 8.02
N VAL A 279 17.36 19.54 8.65
CA VAL A 279 16.63 20.64 8.01
C VAL A 279 17.49 21.30 6.92
N GLY A 280 18.80 21.44 7.14
CA GLY A 280 19.74 21.96 6.14
C GLY A 280 19.89 21.07 4.91
N ILE A 281 19.72 19.74 5.06
CA ILE A 281 19.64 18.80 3.93
C ILE A 281 18.26 18.87 3.24
N GLY A 282 17.19 19.14 4.00
CA GLY A 282 15.83 19.33 3.46
C GLY A 282 15.63 20.64 2.68
N PHE A 283 16.45 21.67 2.90
CA PHE A 283 16.44 22.91 2.11
C PHE A 283 17.17 22.79 0.76
N GLY A 284 17.82 21.65 0.48
CA GLY A 284 18.37 21.32 -0.83
C GLY A 284 17.34 20.80 -1.81
N VAL A 285 16.15 21.40 -1.88
CA VAL A 285 15.20 21.15 -2.99
C VAL A 285 15.64 22.03 -4.16
N THR A 286 16.62 21.54 -4.89
CA THR A 286 16.69 21.66 -6.35
C THR A 286 17.32 20.36 -6.86
N GLY A 287 16.64 19.24 -6.62
CA GLY A 287 16.83 18.07 -7.49
C GLY A 287 16.52 18.56 -8.91
N GLY A 288 17.44 18.29 -9.85
CA GLY A 288 17.41 18.85 -11.19
C GLY A 288 16.05 18.64 -11.83
N ALA A 289 15.23 19.69 -11.84
CA ALA A 289 14.12 19.78 -12.74
C ALA A 289 14.76 19.72 -14.13
N GLY A 290 14.61 18.59 -14.81
CA GLY A 290 14.42 18.68 -16.25
C GLY A 290 13.35 19.75 -16.45
N ASN A 291 13.54 20.65 -17.42
CA ASN A 291 12.50 21.62 -17.78
C ASN A 291 11.32 20.85 -18.42
N TYR A 292 10.58 20.10 -17.60
CA TYR A 292 9.32 19.49 -17.97
C TYR A 292 8.28 20.61 -17.98
N THR A 293 7.60 20.76 -19.11
CA THR A 293 6.58 21.80 -19.29
C THR A 293 5.18 21.31 -18.98
N GLN A 294 5.00 20.00 -18.86
CA GLN A 294 3.74 19.31 -18.60
C GLN A 294 4.00 18.12 -17.66
N GLU A 295 3.00 17.73 -16.89
CA GLU A 295 3.02 16.60 -15.97
C GLU A 295 1.79 15.71 -16.19
N VAL A 296 1.88 14.44 -15.84
CA VAL A 296 0.76 13.50 -15.81
C VAL A 296 0.83 12.65 -14.55
N TYR A 297 -0.29 12.57 -13.83
CA TYR A 297 -0.44 11.81 -12.60
C TYR A 297 -1.17 10.50 -12.91
N VAL A 298 -0.45 9.38 -12.79
CA VAL A 298 -0.90 8.04 -13.17
C VAL A 298 -1.14 7.23 -11.91
N TYR A 299 -2.29 6.56 -11.82
CA TYR A 299 -2.62 5.64 -10.73
C TYR A 299 -2.92 4.24 -11.25
N ASN A 300 -2.09 3.24 -10.97
CA ASN A 300 -2.20 1.90 -11.55
C ASN A 300 -2.05 0.78 -10.50
N TRP A 301 -2.24 -0.47 -10.89
CA TRP A 301 -1.86 -1.64 -10.09
C TRP A 301 -0.35 -1.74 -9.88
N GLY A 302 0.05 -2.35 -8.76
CA GLY A 302 1.44 -2.69 -8.49
C GLY A 302 2.01 -3.72 -9.48
N GLU A 303 3.25 -3.53 -9.93
CA GLU A 303 3.93 -4.40 -10.92
C GLU A 303 3.24 -4.53 -12.28
N TYR A 304 2.40 -3.57 -12.65
CA TYR A 304 1.55 -3.64 -13.84
C TYR A 304 2.00 -2.76 -15.00
N LEU A 305 3.30 -2.43 -15.04
CA LEU A 305 3.95 -1.66 -16.12
C LEU A 305 5.47 -1.89 -16.03
N ASP A 306 6.14 -2.06 -17.17
CA ASP A 306 7.61 -2.04 -17.19
C ASP A 306 8.12 -0.63 -16.80
N PRO A 307 8.97 -0.49 -15.76
CA PRO A 307 9.47 0.82 -15.31
C PRO A 307 10.23 1.62 -16.38
N GLU A 308 10.84 0.96 -17.38
CA GLU A 308 11.54 1.65 -18.46
C GLU A 308 10.58 2.40 -19.38
N VAL A 309 9.32 1.96 -19.49
CA VAL A 309 8.26 2.65 -20.25
C VAL A 309 8.04 4.08 -19.77
N ILE A 310 8.06 4.29 -18.45
CA ILE A 310 7.99 5.63 -17.85
C ILE A 310 9.15 6.49 -18.36
N THR A 311 10.37 5.95 -18.31
CA THR A 311 11.58 6.69 -18.71
C THR A 311 11.57 7.03 -20.20
N MET A 312 11.11 6.09 -21.04
CA MET A 312 10.97 6.32 -22.48
C MET A 312 9.92 7.39 -22.78
N PHE A 313 8.74 7.30 -22.14
CA PHE A 313 7.68 8.29 -22.28
C PHE A 313 8.16 9.70 -21.89
N GLU A 314 8.80 9.85 -20.72
CA GLU A 314 9.30 11.14 -20.25
C GLU A 314 10.33 11.74 -21.21
N LYS A 315 11.19 10.89 -21.80
CA LYS A 315 12.24 11.30 -22.74
C LYS A 315 11.69 11.70 -24.10
N GLU A 316 10.69 11.00 -24.60
CA GLU A 316 10.08 11.27 -25.91
C GLU A 316 9.14 12.47 -25.89
N THR A 317 8.34 12.59 -24.84
CA THR A 317 7.27 13.59 -24.77
C THR A 317 7.71 14.86 -24.03
N GLY A 318 8.71 14.77 -23.15
CA GLY A 318 9.05 15.85 -22.22
C GLY A 318 7.99 16.11 -21.15
N ILE A 319 7.05 15.17 -20.95
CA ILE A 319 6.03 15.19 -19.89
C ILE A 319 6.58 14.43 -18.69
N LYS A 320 6.50 15.00 -17.49
CA LYS A 320 6.90 14.29 -16.26
C LYS A 320 5.79 13.35 -15.81
N VAL A 321 6.12 12.11 -15.48
CA VAL A 321 5.16 11.12 -14.97
C VAL A 321 5.29 11.03 -13.46
N HIS A 322 4.18 11.26 -12.76
CA HIS A 322 4.01 10.96 -11.34
C HIS A 322 3.22 9.67 -11.21
N TYR A 323 3.95 8.56 -11.11
CA TYR A 323 3.37 7.22 -11.09
C TYR A 323 3.13 6.74 -9.66
N GLU A 324 1.90 6.41 -9.32
CA GLU A 324 1.51 5.82 -8.05
C GLU A 324 0.74 4.52 -8.25
N GLU A 325 0.72 3.69 -7.21
CA GLU A 325 0.07 2.39 -7.29
C GLU A 325 -0.94 2.15 -6.17
N PHE A 326 -1.96 1.36 -6.51
CA PHE A 326 -2.96 0.84 -5.60
C PHE A 326 -2.96 -0.69 -5.60
N GLU A 327 -3.55 -1.25 -4.55
CA GLU A 327 -3.58 -2.70 -4.30
C GLU A 327 -4.95 -3.33 -4.51
N THR A 328 -6.02 -2.54 -4.35
CA THR A 328 -7.38 -2.98 -4.65
C THR A 328 -8.16 -1.86 -5.33
N ASN A 329 -9.14 -2.24 -6.13
CA ASN A 329 -10.06 -1.30 -6.75
C ASN A 329 -10.79 -0.44 -5.70
N GLU A 330 -11.08 -0.97 -4.50
CA GLU A 330 -11.78 -0.26 -3.43
C GLU A 330 -10.92 0.83 -2.78
N GLU A 331 -9.62 0.56 -2.58
CA GLU A 331 -8.65 1.58 -2.15
C GLU A 331 -8.60 2.71 -3.17
N MET A 332 -8.44 2.35 -4.45
CA MET A 332 -8.38 3.29 -5.56
C MET A 332 -9.65 4.13 -5.63
N TYR A 333 -10.83 3.49 -5.66
CA TYR A 333 -12.12 4.15 -5.76
C TYR A 333 -12.34 5.13 -4.62
N THR A 334 -11.97 4.76 -3.38
CA THR A 334 -12.11 5.65 -2.22
C THR A 334 -11.32 6.95 -2.41
N ILE A 335 -10.11 6.87 -2.95
CA ILE A 335 -9.25 8.04 -3.18
C ILE A 335 -9.78 8.87 -4.37
N VAL A 336 -10.21 8.23 -5.45
CA VAL A 336 -10.74 8.91 -6.64
C VAL A 336 -12.08 9.57 -6.35
N ALA A 337 -13.03 8.85 -5.75
CA ALA A 337 -14.39 9.35 -5.49
C ALA A 337 -14.42 10.50 -4.47
N THR A 338 -13.38 10.62 -3.63
CA THR A 338 -13.25 11.77 -2.72
C THR A 338 -12.60 12.98 -3.36
N GLY A 339 -12.02 12.87 -4.56
CA GLY A 339 -11.22 13.94 -5.18
C GLY A 339 -10.02 14.33 -4.30
N ALA A 340 -9.58 13.44 -3.41
CA ALA A 340 -8.60 13.78 -2.38
C ALA A 340 -7.20 14.00 -2.98
N ARG A 341 -6.88 13.29 -4.06
CA ARG A 341 -5.64 13.43 -4.82
C ARG A 341 -5.96 13.66 -6.30
N ASN A 342 -5.20 14.57 -6.91
CA ASN A 342 -5.31 14.84 -8.33
C ASN A 342 -4.55 13.74 -9.09
N TYR A 343 -5.30 12.83 -9.70
CA TYR A 343 -4.81 11.91 -10.72
C TYR A 343 -5.45 12.29 -12.07
N ASP A 344 -4.71 12.09 -13.15
CA ASP A 344 -5.20 12.38 -14.49
C ASP A 344 -5.74 11.11 -15.16
N VAL A 345 -5.05 9.99 -14.96
CA VAL A 345 -5.34 8.70 -15.61
C VAL A 345 -5.20 7.53 -14.63
N VAL A 346 -6.14 6.59 -14.68
CA VAL A 346 -6.24 5.44 -13.77
C VAL A 346 -6.47 4.18 -14.59
N CYS A 347 -6.04 3.00 -14.10
CA CYS A 347 -6.35 1.71 -14.74
C CYS A 347 -7.17 0.78 -13.83
N PRO A 348 -8.50 0.98 -13.71
CA PRO A 348 -9.37 0.11 -12.93
C PRO A 348 -9.74 -1.17 -13.69
N SER A 349 -10.33 -2.12 -12.97
CA SER A 349 -11.01 -3.28 -13.56
C SER A 349 -12.43 -2.96 -14.03
N ASP A 350 -12.95 -3.76 -14.94
CA ASP A 350 -14.30 -3.73 -15.52
C ASP A 350 -15.43 -3.19 -14.62
N TYR A 351 -15.78 -3.87 -13.53
CA TYR A 351 -16.86 -3.47 -12.63
C TYR A 351 -16.59 -2.11 -11.98
N MET A 352 -15.31 -1.80 -11.73
CA MET A 352 -14.94 -0.52 -11.13
C MET A 352 -15.06 0.62 -12.14
N ILE A 353 -14.74 0.38 -13.41
CA ILE A 353 -15.00 1.33 -14.50
C ILE A 353 -16.50 1.63 -14.56
N GLN A 354 -17.37 0.60 -14.57
CA GLN A 354 -18.82 0.80 -14.57
C GLN A 354 -19.27 1.65 -13.38
N LYS A 355 -18.80 1.32 -12.16
CA LYS A 355 -19.11 2.09 -10.95
C LYS A 355 -18.67 3.54 -11.05
N MET A 356 -17.50 3.81 -11.64
CA MET A 356 -16.99 5.17 -11.83
C MET A 356 -17.79 5.95 -12.87
N ILE A 357 -18.26 5.30 -13.95
CA ILE A 357 -19.19 5.88 -14.93
C ILE A 357 -20.52 6.25 -14.26
N GLU A 358 -21.11 5.33 -13.50
CA GLU A 358 -22.39 5.54 -12.80
C GLU A 358 -22.34 6.67 -11.78
N ASN A 359 -21.17 6.90 -11.17
CA ASN A 359 -20.94 7.98 -10.21
C ASN A 359 -20.37 9.27 -10.84
N ASP A 360 -20.36 9.38 -12.17
CA ASP A 360 -19.93 10.57 -12.92
C ASP A 360 -18.48 11.01 -12.61
N LEU A 361 -17.58 10.04 -12.40
CA LEU A 361 -16.18 10.27 -12.02
C LEU A 361 -15.21 10.31 -13.22
N LEU A 362 -15.65 9.89 -14.41
CA LEU A 362 -14.82 9.75 -15.60
C LEU A 362 -15.13 10.81 -16.67
N GLU A 363 -14.10 11.19 -17.40
CA GLU A 363 -14.18 12.04 -18.59
C GLU A 363 -14.21 11.16 -19.86
N GLU A 364 -14.97 11.55 -20.89
CA GLU A 364 -14.96 10.84 -22.18
C GLU A 364 -13.56 10.96 -22.83
N VAL A 365 -13.05 9.84 -23.32
CA VAL A 365 -11.76 9.74 -24.01
C VAL A 365 -11.92 10.25 -25.44
N ASP A 366 -11.04 11.16 -25.87
CA ASP A 366 -10.98 11.60 -27.26
C ASP A 366 -10.12 10.62 -28.09
N PHE A 367 -10.77 9.62 -28.68
CA PHE A 367 -10.09 8.60 -29.49
C PHE A 367 -9.40 9.17 -30.74
N ASP A 368 -9.78 10.36 -31.22
CA ASP A 368 -9.06 11.02 -32.33
C ASP A 368 -7.63 11.42 -31.92
N ASN A 369 -7.38 11.64 -30.62
CA ASN A 369 -6.05 11.93 -30.07
C ASN A 369 -5.24 10.66 -29.76
N ILE A 370 -5.87 9.48 -29.83
CA ILE A 370 -5.27 8.18 -29.47
C ILE A 370 -5.34 7.24 -30.69
N SER A 371 -4.69 7.63 -31.78
CA SER A 371 -4.74 6.89 -33.05
C SER A 371 -4.21 5.45 -32.95
N THR A 372 -3.29 5.17 -32.03
CA THR A 372 -2.76 3.82 -31.80
C THR A 372 -3.71 2.91 -31.04
N SER A 373 -4.83 3.43 -30.52
CA SER A 373 -5.91 2.61 -29.95
C SER A 373 -6.55 1.66 -30.98
N ASP A 374 -6.38 1.94 -32.29
CA ASP A 374 -6.75 1.05 -33.40
C ASP A 374 -5.97 -0.28 -33.39
N ASN A 375 -4.82 -0.35 -32.69
CA ASN A 375 -4.08 -1.60 -32.52
C ASN A 375 -4.74 -2.56 -31.52
N ILE A 376 -5.69 -2.07 -30.72
CA ILE A 376 -6.45 -2.89 -29.78
C ILE A 376 -7.50 -3.69 -30.54
N GLY A 377 -7.57 -5.00 -30.30
CA GLY A 377 -8.49 -5.89 -30.99
C GLY A 377 -9.97 -5.52 -30.74
N GLN A 378 -10.79 -5.54 -31.79
CA GLN A 378 -12.22 -5.21 -31.69
C GLN A 378 -12.97 -6.10 -30.69
N GLN A 379 -12.56 -7.36 -30.51
CA GLN A 379 -13.20 -8.26 -29.54
C GLN A 379 -13.08 -7.77 -28.09
N TYR A 380 -12.05 -6.98 -27.75
CA TYR A 380 -11.88 -6.44 -26.41
C TYR A 380 -12.81 -5.25 -26.17
N TYR A 381 -12.99 -4.39 -27.18
CA TYR A 381 -14.00 -3.33 -27.15
C TYR A 381 -15.43 -3.89 -27.12
N ASP A 382 -15.70 -4.99 -27.82
CA ASP A 382 -17.03 -5.61 -27.77
C ASP A 382 -17.35 -6.19 -26.38
N ARG A 383 -16.34 -6.66 -25.65
CA ARG A 383 -16.47 -7.07 -24.23
C ARG A 383 -16.58 -5.89 -23.29
N ALA A 384 -15.83 -4.83 -23.55
CA ALA A 384 -15.86 -3.60 -22.76
C ALA A 384 -17.27 -2.98 -22.70
N LYS A 385 -18.10 -3.20 -23.73
CA LYS A 385 -19.53 -2.82 -23.71
C LYS A 385 -20.33 -3.39 -22.54
N GLY A 386 -19.86 -4.44 -21.87
CA GLY A 386 -20.48 -4.95 -20.65
C GLY A 386 -20.46 -3.94 -19.49
N PHE A 387 -19.42 -3.11 -19.41
CA PHE A 387 -19.21 -2.12 -18.35
C PHE A 387 -19.11 -0.66 -18.86
N ASP A 388 -18.80 -0.45 -20.14
CA ASP A 388 -18.78 0.83 -20.85
C ASP A 388 -19.61 0.70 -22.15
N PRO A 389 -20.96 0.79 -22.10
CA PRO A 389 -21.84 0.39 -23.20
C PRO A 389 -21.60 1.09 -24.54
N GLU A 390 -21.07 2.31 -24.51
CA GLU A 390 -20.77 3.11 -25.70
C GLU A 390 -19.26 3.12 -26.05
N ASN A 391 -18.42 2.44 -25.27
CA ASN A 391 -16.95 2.45 -25.35
C ASN A 391 -16.37 3.87 -25.41
N LYS A 392 -16.83 4.74 -24.49
CA LYS A 392 -16.45 6.16 -24.48
C LYS A 392 -15.38 6.51 -23.45
N TYR A 393 -15.21 5.67 -22.44
CA TYR A 393 -14.44 6.01 -21.25
C TYR A 393 -13.18 5.16 -21.09
N CYS A 394 -13.16 3.96 -21.67
CA CYS A 394 -12.12 2.96 -21.42
C CYS A 394 -11.33 2.58 -22.68
N VAL A 395 -9.99 2.57 -22.55
CA VAL A 395 -9.09 1.92 -23.52
C VAL A 395 -8.51 0.64 -22.88
N PRO A 396 -8.85 -0.57 -23.38
CA PRO A 396 -8.37 -1.83 -22.81
C PRO A 396 -6.84 -1.89 -22.73
N TYR A 397 -6.31 -2.31 -21.57
CA TYR A 397 -4.87 -2.37 -21.32
C TYR A 397 -4.35 -3.79 -21.11
N CYS A 398 -4.98 -4.52 -20.19
CA CYS A 398 -4.64 -5.90 -19.87
C CYS A 398 -5.93 -6.69 -19.68
N TRP A 399 -5.87 -7.98 -19.94
CA TRP A 399 -7.03 -8.84 -19.80
C TRP A 399 -6.61 -10.26 -19.45
N GLY A 400 -7.58 -11.08 -19.06
CA GLY A 400 -7.34 -12.49 -18.83
C GLY A 400 -8.60 -13.25 -18.49
N THR A 401 -8.40 -14.50 -18.08
CA THR A 401 -9.48 -15.38 -17.62
C THR A 401 -9.21 -15.87 -16.21
N VAL A 402 -10.24 -16.34 -15.54
CA VAL A 402 -10.13 -17.19 -14.35
C VAL A 402 -10.27 -18.64 -14.78
N GLY A 403 -9.50 -19.54 -14.17
CA GLY A 403 -9.54 -20.95 -14.56
C GLY A 403 -8.95 -21.85 -13.49
N ILE A 404 -8.77 -23.12 -13.87
CA ILE A 404 -8.22 -24.16 -13.01
C ILE A 404 -6.78 -24.40 -13.44
N MET A 405 -5.86 -24.14 -12.53
CA MET A 405 -4.50 -24.66 -12.58
C MET A 405 -4.47 -26.04 -11.93
N TYR A 406 -3.87 -27.03 -12.58
CA TYR A 406 -3.75 -28.38 -12.06
C TYR A 406 -2.37 -28.97 -12.29
N ASN A 407 -1.97 -29.90 -11.41
CA ASN A 407 -0.72 -30.64 -11.54
C ASN A 407 -0.96 -31.98 -12.26
N LYS A 408 -0.39 -32.12 -13.46
CA LYS A 408 -0.52 -33.30 -14.34
C LYS A 408 0.01 -34.60 -13.71
N THR A 409 0.89 -34.51 -12.70
CA THR A 409 1.42 -35.67 -11.98
C THR A 409 0.51 -36.13 -10.83
N MET A 410 -0.44 -35.30 -10.42
CA MET A 410 -1.37 -35.55 -9.31
C MET A 410 -2.81 -35.79 -9.79
N VAL A 411 -3.14 -35.33 -11.00
CA VAL A 411 -4.47 -35.41 -11.61
C VAL A 411 -4.39 -36.22 -12.90
N ASP A 412 -4.99 -37.42 -12.87
CA ASP A 412 -4.96 -38.37 -14.00
C ASP A 412 -6.15 -38.20 -14.97
N GLU A 413 -7.20 -37.51 -14.54
CA GLU A 413 -8.43 -37.34 -15.29
C GLU A 413 -8.44 -36.01 -16.07
N PRO A 414 -9.11 -35.93 -17.23
CA PRO A 414 -9.21 -34.68 -17.98
C PRO A 414 -9.87 -33.58 -17.14
N VAL A 415 -9.21 -32.43 -17.05
CA VAL A 415 -9.73 -31.25 -16.35
C VAL A 415 -10.41 -30.35 -17.37
N THR A 416 -11.75 -30.41 -17.45
CA THR A 416 -12.52 -29.58 -18.40
C THR A 416 -13.70 -28.85 -17.75
N SER A 417 -14.01 -29.14 -16.49
CA SER A 417 -15.22 -28.70 -15.79
C SER A 417 -14.90 -28.23 -14.37
N TRP A 418 -15.67 -27.25 -13.88
CA TRP A 418 -15.61 -26.83 -12.47
C TRP A 418 -15.95 -27.97 -11.49
N ASP A 419 -16.64 -29.02 -11.94
CA ASP A 419 -17.04 -30.19 -11.13
C ASP A 419 -15.87 -30.87 -10.43
N ILE A 420 -14.67 -30.83 -11.02
CA ILE A 420 -13.48 -31.47 -10.45
C ILE A 420 -13.12 -30.91 -9.08
N LEU A 421 -13.47 -29.64 -8.81
CA LEU A 421 -13.23 -28.99 -7.52
C LEU A 421 -14.17 -29.51 -6.40
N TRP A 422 -15.13 -30.38 -6.73
CA TRP A 422 -15.98 -31.12 -5.78
C TRP A 422 -15.64 -32.61 -5.73
N ASN A 423 -14.58 -33.05 -6.39
CA ASN A 423 -14.20 -34.46 -6.40
C ASN A 423 -13.44 -34.84 -5.11
N GLU A 424 -14.02 -35.78 -4.33
CA GLU A 424 -13.45 -36.27 -3.08
C GLU A 424 -12.03 -36.85 -3.22
N LYS A 425 -11.63 -37.30 -4.42
CA LYS A 425 -10.25 -37.76 -4.71
C LYS A 425 -9.21 -36.70 -4.38
N TYR A 426 -9.55 -35.42 -4.52
CA TYR A 426 -8.65 -34.28 -4.32
C TYR A 426 -8.87 -33.56 -2.99
N LYS A 427 -9.52 -34.22 -2.02
CA LYS A 427 -9.69 -33.69 -0.66
C LYS A 427 -8.35 -33.23 -0.06
N ASP A 428 -8.37 -32.08 0.59
CA ASP A 428 -7.20 -31.38 1.17
C ASP A 428 -6.11 -31.01 0.15
N SER A 429 -6.42 -31.08 -1.16
CA SER A 429 -5.51 -30.75 -2.27
C SER A 429 -6.14 -29.80 -3.30
N ILE A 430 -7.20 -29.07 -2.90
CA ILE A 430 -7.87 -28.05 -3.70
C ILE A 430 -7.64 -26.68 -3.07
N LEU A 431 -7.25 -25.68 -3.87
CA LEU A 431 -7.12 -24.28 -3.46
C LEU A 431 -8.18 -23.43 -4.16
N MET A 432 -8.98 -22.72 -3.37
CA MET A 432 -10.02 -21.81 -3.86
C MET A 432 -9.61 -20.35 -3.64
N GLN A 433 -10.15 -19.44 -4.44
CA GLN A 433 -9.93 -18.00 -4.28
C GLN A 433 -10.63 -17.45 -3.05
N ASN A 434 -9.91 -16.73 -2.19
CA ASN A 434 -10.49 -15.99 -1.06
C ASN A 434 -10.95 -14.58 -1.48
N SER A 435 -11.73 -14.55 -2.55
CA SER A 435 -12.37 -13.37 -3.13
C SER A 435 -13.84 -13.72 -3.36
N VAL A 436 -14.75 -12.83 -2.94
CA VAL A 436 -16.19 -13.11 -2.95
C VAL A 436 -16.66 -13.40 -4.37
N ARG A 437 -16.40 -12.48 -5.31
CA ARG A 437 -16.85 -12.64 -6.70
C ARG A 437 -16.21 -13.86 -7.38
N ASP A 438 -14.93 -14.13 -7.14
CA ASP A 438 -14.24 -15.26 -7.77
C ASP A 438 -14.67 -16.62 -7.22
N ALA A 439 -14.95 -16.72 -5.92
CA ALA A 439 -15.50 -17.94 -5.34
C ALA A 439 -16.91 -18.23 -5.89
N TYR A 440 -17.76 -17.19 -5.98
CA TYR A 440 -19.08 -17.32 -6.56
C TYR A 440 -19.05 -17.53 -8.07
N CYS A 441 -18.07 -16.99 -8.79
CA CYS A 441 -17.87 -17.27 -10.22
C CYS A 441 -17.81 -18.78 -10.46
N VAL A 442 -16.99 -19.51 -9.69
CA VAL A 442 -16.86 -20.97 -9.82
C VAL A 442 -18.19 -21.68 -9.58
N ALA A 443 -18.89 -21.33 -8.49
CA ALA A 443 -20.14 -21.99 -8.12
C ALA A 443 -21.29 -21.66 -9.08
N LEU A 444 -21.44 -20.40 -9.49
CA LEU A 444 -22.47 -19.94 -10.42
C LEU A 444 -22.25 -20.51 -11.82
N SER A 445 -21.01 -20.48 -12.33
CA SER A 445 -20.67 -21.09 -13.61
C SER A 445 -20.95 -22.59 -13.60
N LYS A 446 -20.60 -23.31 -12.52
CA LYS A 446 -20.94 -24.73 -12.34
C LYS A 446 -22.45 -25.00 -12.37
N LEU A 447 -23.27 -24.09 -11.85
CA LEU A 447 -24.73 -24.19 -11.86
C LEU A 447 -25.36 -23.73 -13.18
N GLY A 448 -24.58 -23.15 -14.10
CA GLY A 448 -25.06 -22.58 -15.35
C GLY A 448 -25.78 -21.24 -15.17
N TYR A 449 -25.51 -20.53 -14.08
CA TYR A 449 -26.02 -19.19 -13.81
C TYR A 449 -25.00 -18.11 -14.22
N SER A 450 -25.48 -16.90 -14.47
CA SER A 450 -24.60 -15.76 -14.72
C SER A 450 -23.78 -15.44 -13.47
N ILE A 451 -22.51 -15.13 -13.65
CA ILE A 451 -21.60 -14.70 -12.58
C ILE A 451 -21.94 -13.30 -12.01
N ASN A 452 -22.96 -12.65 -12.60
CA ASN A 452 -23.47 -11.33 -12.25
C ASN A 452 -24.92 -11.39 -11.72
N THR A 453 -25.43 -12.56 -11.34
CA THR A 453 -26.82 -12.69 -10.88
C THR A 453 -27.06 -11.95 -9.56
N LEU A 454 -28.26 -11.36 -9.44
CA LEU A 454 -28.83 -10.81 -8.21
C LEU A 454 -30.04 -11.62 -7.72
N ASN A 455 -30.29 -12.79 -8.33
CA ASN A 455 -31.38 -13.67 -7.92
C ASN A 455 -30.99 -14.42 -6.65
N GLU A 456 -31.62 -14.09 -5.53
CA GLU A 456 -31.34 -14.71 -4.23
C GLU A 456 -31.45 -16.24 -4.23
N ASN A 457 -32.33 -16.84 -5.04
CA ASN A 457 -32.42 -18.30 -5.11
C ASN A 457 -31.17 -18.93 -5.75
N GLU A 458 -30.63 -18.28 -6.80
CA GLU A 458 -29.41 -18.72 -7.47
C GLU A 458 -28.19 -18.55 -6.54
N LEU A 459 -28.15 -17.45 -5.78
CA LEU A 459 -27.12 -17.20 -4.78
C LEU A 459 -27.20 -18.16 -3.60
N GLU A 460 -28.40 -18.51 -3.12
CA GLU A 460 -28.59 -19.50 -2.06
C GLU A 460 -28.06 -20.88 -2.50
N GLU A 461 -28.37 -21.30 -3.73
CA GLU A 461 -27.88 -22.58 -4.29
C GLU A 461 -26.36 -22.58 -4.45
N ALA A 462 -25.77 -21.51 -4.99
CA ALA A 462 -24.32 -21.36 -5.10
C ALA A 462 -23.63 -21.33 -3.72
N THR A 463 -24.24 -20.68 -2.74
CA THR A 463 -23.74 -20.63 -1.36
C THR A 463 -23.74 -22.01 -0.73
N GLN A 464 -24.82 -22.77 -0.87
CA GLN A 464 -24.89 -24.13 -0.35
C GLN A 464 -23.85 -25.02 -1.03
N LEU A 465 -23.65 -24.87 -2.35
CA LEU A 465 -22.64 -25.61 -3.10
C LEU A 465 -21.21 -25.35 -2.59
N LEU A 466 -20.89 -24.09 -2.27
CA LEU A 466 -19.60 -23.70 -1.67
C LEU A 466 -19.46 -24.22 -0.24
N ILE A 467 -20.53 -24.21 0.56
CA ILE A 467 -20.55 -24.82 1.90
C ILE A 467 -20.25 -26.32 1.81
N ASP A 468 -20.89 -27.02 0.88
CA ASP A 468 -20.71 -28.46 0.65
C ASP A 468 -19.30 -28.77 0.13
N GLN A 469 -18.68 -27.84 -0.60
CA GLN A 469 -17.30 -27.95 -1.08
C GLN A 469 -16.28 -27.83 0.06
N LYS A 470 -16.56 -26.97 1.05
CA LYS A 470 -15.59 -26.51 2.05
C LYS A 470 -14.81 -27.65 2.74
N PRO A 471 -15.40 -28.80 3.10
CA PRO A 471 -14.65 -29.93 3.68
C PRO A 471 -13.66 -30.63 2.74
N LEU A 472 -13.70 -30.34 1.43
CA LEU A 472 -12.78 -30.86 0.42
C LEU A 472 -11.59 -29.91 0.18
N VAL A 473 -11.78 -28.62 0.43
CA VAL A 473 -10.83 -27.56 0.11
C VAL A 473 -9.72 -27.50 1.16
N GLN A 474 -8.46 -27.43 0.72
CA GLN A 474 -7.30 -27.27 1.59
C GLN A 474 -7.30 -25.89 2.27
N ALA A 475 -7.53 -24.84 1.48
CA ALA A 475 -7.62 -23.46 1.95
C ALA A 475 -8.27 -22.56 0.89
N TYR A 476 -8.96 -21.51 1.38
CA TYR A 476 -9.27 -20.33 0.60
C TYR A 476 -8.10 -19.35 0.72
N VAL A 477 -7.49 -18.99 -0.40
CA VAL A 477 -6.30 -18.14 -0.47
C VAL A 477 -6.38 -17.21 -1.67
N VAL A 478 -5.54 -16.17 -1.72
CA VAL A 478 -5.43 -15.28 -2.89
C VAL A 478 -4.12 -15.64 -3.64
N ASP A 479 -3.08 -14.82 -3.55
CA ASP A 479 -1.80 -15.04 -4.27
C ASP A 479 -1.06 -16.33 -3.88
N GLN A 480 -1.40 -16.92 -2.74
CA GLN A 480 -0.72 -18.12 -2.23
C GLN A 480 -0.99 -19.35 -3.10
N VAL A 481 -2.01 -19.34 -3.97
CA VAL A 481 -2.23 -20.41 -4.96
C VAL A 481 -0.97 -20.61 -5.79
N ARG A 482 -0.36 -19.51 -6.28
CA ARG A 482 0.86 -19.52 -7.09
C ARG A 482 1.96 -20.35 -6.43
N ASP A 483 2.34 -19.92 -5.22
CA ASP A 483 3.42 -20.51 -4.45
C ASP A 483 3.17 -21.98 -4.07
N LYS A 484 1.93 -22.31 -3.70
CA LYS A 484 1.56 -23.66 -3.27
C LYS A 484 1.56 -24.64 -4.43
N MET A 485 1.00 -24.24 -5.58
CA MET A 485 0.95 -25.08 -6.78
C MET A 485 2.35 -25.29 -7.37
N ILE A 486 3.20 -24.25 -7.46
CA ILE A 486 4.60 -24.40 -7.91
C ILE A 486 5.36 -25.39 -7.02
N LYS A 487 5.12 -25.37 -5.70
CA LYS A 487 5.76 -26.28 -4.73
C LYS A 487 5.08 -27.66 -4.63
N ASN A 488 4.16 -27.99 -5.53
CA ASN A 488 3.40 -29.26 -5.55
C ASN A 488 2.66 -29.55 -4.23
N ALA A 489 2.16 -28.50 -3.56
CA ALA A 489 1.47 -28.60 -2.27
C ALA A 489 -0.05 -28.86 -2.40
N ALA A 490 -0.60 -28.73 -3.60
CA ALA A 490 -1.99 -28.98 -3.96
C ALA A 490 -2.07 -29.53 -5.40
N ALA A 491 -3.16 -30.23 -5.70
CA ALA A 491 -3.41 -30.82 -7.02
C ALA A 491 -4.16 -29.87 -7.95
N LEU A 492 -5.07 -29.05 -7.39
CA LEU A 492 -5.96 -28.15 -8.11
C LEU A 492 -5.93 -26.77 -7.43
N GLY A 493 -5.96 -25.71 -8.23
CA GLY A 493 -6.04 -24.33 -7.74
C GLY A 493 -6.77 -23.42 -8.71
N VAL A 494 -7.70 -22.61 -8.21
CA VAL A 494 -8.37 -21.57 -9.00
C VAL A 494 -7.47 -20.34 -9.08
N ILE A 495 -7.16 -19.84 -10.29
CA ILE A 495 -6.22 -18.74 -10.48
C ILE A 495 -6.48 -17.97 -11.78
N TYR A 496 -5.93 -16.76 -11.89
CA TYR A 496 -5.96 -15.95 -13.11
C TYR A 496 -4.98 -16.45 -14.18
N SER A 497 -5.28 -16.22 -15.46
CA SER A 497 -4.45 -16.68 -16.58
C SER A 497 -3.04 -16.07 -16.62
N GLY A 498 -2.87 -14.80 -16.20
CA GLY A 498 -1.54 -14.17 -16.14
C GLY A 498 -0.61 -14.90 -15.17
N GLU A 499 -1.13 -15.25 -14.00
CA GLU A 499 -0.44 -16.07 -13.00
C GLU A 499 -0.09 -17.45 -13.55
N ALA A 500 -1.01 -18.04 -14.31
CA ALA A 500 -0.85 -19.38 -14.85
C ALA A 500 0.36 -19.50 -15.78
N ILE A 501 0.59 -18.49 -16.63
CA ILE A 501 1.75 -18.42 -17.53
C ILE A 501 3.05 -18.42 -16.72
N TYR A 502 3.12 -17.59 -15.68
CA TYR A 502 4.28 -17.55 -14.78
C TYR A 502 4.51 -18.89 -14.08
N MET A 503 3.45 -19.51 -13.56
CA MET A 503 3.52 -20.77 -12.83
C MET A 503 4.01 -21.92 -13.71
N GLN A 504 3.58 -21.99 -14.97
CA GLN A 504 4.06 -23.01 -15.91
C GLN A 504 5.54 -22.85 -16.24
N ARG A 505 6.05 -21.62 -16.32
CA ARG A 505 7.49 -21.35 -16.53
C ARG A 505 8.35 -21.84 -15.36
N GLU A 506 7.81 -21.80 -14.14
CA GLU A 506 8.50 -22.27 -12.94
C GLU A 506 8.32 -23.78 -12.69
N ASN A 507 7.26 -24.39 -13.22
CA ASN A 507 6.94 -25.80 -13.05
C ASN A 507 6.19 -26.40 -14.27
N ASP A 508 6.90 -27.18 -15.08
CA ASP A 508 6.41 -27.83 -16.30
C ASP A 508 5.28 -28.86 -16.07
N ASP A 509 5.09 -29.32 -14.83
CA ASP A 509 4.02 -30.26 -14.46
C ASP A 509 2.65 -29.59 -14.33
N LEU A 510 2.60 -28.26 -14.37
CA LEU A 510 1.37 -27.49 -14.23
C LEU A 510 0.68 -27.23 -15.57
N GLU A 511 -0.65 -27.29 -15.58
CA GLU A 511 -1.48 -26.99 -16.74
C GLU A 511 -2.72 -26.19 -16.35
N TYR A 512 -3.13 -25.26 -17.21
CA TYR A 512 -4.24 -24.35 -16.97
C TYR A 512 -5.37 -24.59 -17.96
N VAL A 513 -6.60 -24.56 -17.47
CA VAL A 513 -7.80 -24.71 -18.29
C VAL A 513 -8.88 -23.71 -17.87
N VAL A 514 -9.56 -23.14 -18.85
CA VAL A 514 -10.82 -22.42 -18.65
C VAL A 514 -11.96 -23.44 -18.80
N PRO A 515 -12.78 -23.69 -17.78
CA PRO A 515 -13.82 -24.73 -17.85
C PRO A 515 -14.89 -24.50 -18.92
N ASP A 516 -15.52 -25.58 -19.37
CA ASP A 516 -16.48 -25.61 -20.47
C ASP A 516 -17.81 -24.93 -20.12
N GLU A 517 -18.19 -24.87 -18.84
CA GLU A 517 -19.41 -24.20 -18.38
C GLU A 517 -19.33 -22.67 -18.50
N GLY A 518 -18.13 -22.12 -18.69
CA GLY A 518 -17.87 -20.69 -18.68
C GLY A 518 -17.05 -20.26 -17.46
N SER A 519 -16.60 -19.01 -17.49
CA SER A 519 -15.78 -18.41 -16.44
C SER A 519 -15.86 -16.89 -16.48
N ASN A 520 -15.06 -16.23 -15.65
CA ASN A 520 -14.79 -14.80 -15.77
C ASN A 520 -13.74 -14.52 -16.85
N VAL A 521 -14.00 -13.48 -17.65
CA VAL A 521 -13.02 -12.77 -18.46
C VAL A 521 -12.96 -11.34 -17.94
N TRP A 522 -11.82 -10.94 -17.40
CA TRP A 522 -11.65 -9.62 -16.81
C TRP A 522 -10.87 -8.72 -17.77
N ILE A 523 -11.17 -7.42 -17.73
CA ILE A 523 -10.46 -6.39 -18.48
C ILE A 523 -10.11 -5.27 -17.52
N ASP A 524 -8.82 -4.93 -17.47
CA ASP A 524 -8.35 -3.67 -16.91
C ASP A 524 -8.10 -2.69 -18.06
N GLY A 525 -8.53 -1.44 -17.88
CA GLY A 525 -8.47 -0.44 -18.93
C GLY A 525 -8.12 0.93 -18.42
N TRP A 526 -7.47 1.73 -19.26
CA TRP A 526 -7.13 3.11 -18.93
C TRP A 526 -8.37 3.99 -19.06
N VAL A 527 -8.62 4.78 -18.01
CA VAL A 527 -9.69 5.78 -17.95
C VAL A 527 -9.12 7.13 -17.52
N ILE A 528 -9.75 8.21 -17.99
CA ILE A 528 -9.37 9.58 -17.62
C ILE A 528 -10.36 10.10 -16.58
N LEU A 529 -9.85 10.68 -15.49
CA LEU A 529 -10.71 11.22 -14.44
C LEU A 529 -11.35 12.54 -14.88
N LYS A 530 -12.60 12.76 -14.47
CA LYS A 530 -13.36 13.98 -14.78
C LYS A 530 -12.71 15.27 -14.24
N GLU A 531 -12.01 15.16 -13.12
CA GLU A 531 -11.30 16.27 -12.49
C GLU A 531 -9.86 16.44 -13.00
N SER A 532 -9.44 15.68 -14.03
CA SER A 532 -8.11 15.76 -14.63
C SER A 532 -7.79 17.18 -15.11
N GLU A 533 -6.70 17.75 -14.60
CA GLU A 533 -6.18 19.05 -15.06
C GLU A 533 -5.28 18.88 -16.29
N ASN A 534 -4.81 17.65 -16.58
CA ASN A 534 -3.87 17.35 -17.64
C ASN A 534 -4.41 16.32 -18.66
N LYS A 535 -5.67 16.46 -19.10
CA LYS A 535 -6.33 15.54 -20.05
C LYS A 535 -5.48 15.23 -21.29
N GLU A 536 -4.88 16.24 -21.93
CA GLU A 536 -4.01 16.05 -23.12
C GLU A 536 -2.78 15.19 -22.80
N ALA A 537 -2.21 15.32 -21.59
CA ALA A 537 -1.08 14.52 -21.16
C ALA A 537 -1.49 13.07 -20.84
N ALA A 538 -2.69 12.88 -20.28
CA ALA A 538 -3.30 11.56 -20.07
C ALA A 538 -3.60 10.83 -21.40
N GLU A 539 -4.14 11.52 -22.40
CA GLU A 539 -4.37 10.94 -23.73
C GLU A 539 -3.05 10.55 -24.40
N LYS A 540 -2.00 11.38 -24.31
CA LYS A 540 -0.66 11.03 -24.79
C LYS A 540 -0.07 9.83 -24.06
N TRP A 541 -0.33 9.69 -22.76
CA TRP A 541 0.08 8.52 -21.98
C TRP A 541 -0.58 7.25 -22.52
N ILE A 542 -1.89 7.26 -22.74
CA ILE A 542 -2.62 6.12 -23.30
C ILE A 542 -2.17 5.81 -24.74
N GLU A 543 -1.99 6.83 -25.58
CA GLU A 543 -1.47 6.70 -26.95
C GLU A 543 -0.06 6.09 -26.97
N PHE A 544 0.79 6.44 -26.01
CA PHE A 544 2.12 5.84 -25.93
C PHE A 544 2.04 4.34 -25.60
N LEU A 545 1.14 3.95 -24.69
CA LEU A 545 0.97 2.56 -24.27
C LEU A 545 0.30 1.68 -25.33
N CYS A 546 -0.52 2.26 -26.21
CA CYS A 546 -1.18 1.54 -27.30
C CYS A 546 -0.26 1.30 -28.52
N ARG A 547 1.01 1.74 -28.47
CA ARG A 547 2.00 1.40 -29.49
C ARG A 547 2.40 -0.08 -29.40
N PRO A 548 2.50 -0.81 -30.53
CA PRO A 548 2.76 -2.25 -30.52
C PRO A 548 4.03 -2.66 -29.77
N GLU A 549 5.13 -1.92 -29.94
CA GLU A 549 6.40 -2.18 -29.30
C GLU A 549 6.38 -1.93 -27.78
N ILE A 550 5.63 -0.94 -27.32
CA ILE A 550 5.47 -0.62 -25.90
C ILE A 550 4.55 -1.64 -25.23
N ALA A 551 3.46 -2.01 -25.90
CA ALA A 551 2.55 -3.05 -25.43
C ALA A 551 3.26 -4.42 -25.35
N LEU A 552 4.11 -4.78 -26.33
CA LEU A 552 4.93 -5.99 -26.27
C LEU A 552 5.92 -5.94 -25.09
N MET A 553 6.62 -4.81 -24.90
CA MET A 553 7.54 -4.66 -23.78
C MET A 553 6.85 -4.85 -22.43
N ASN A 554 5.66 -4.25 -22.27
CA ASN A 554 4.85 -4.48 -21.07
C ASN A 554 4.44 -5.95 -20.94
N PHE A 555 3.92 -6.57 -22.00
CA PHE A 555 3.54 -7.99 -22.01
C PHE A 555 4.69 -8.91 -21.56
N ASP A 556 5.90 -8.68 -22.07
CA ASP A 556 7.09 -9.47 -21.72
C ASP A 556 7.48 -9.31 -20.25
N TYR A 557 7.28 -8.11 -19.69
CA TYR A 557 7.58 -7.79 -18.29
C TYR A 557 6.52 -8.34 -17.33
N ILE A 558 5.24 -8.03 -17.58
CA ILE A 558 4.13 -8.33 -16.65
C ILE A 558 3.55 -9.73 -16.85
N THR A 559 3.73 -10.34 -18.03
CA THR A 559 3.21 -11.66 -18.44
C THR A 559 1.69 -11.81 -18.55
N TYR A 560 0.93 -10.76 -18.29
CA TYR A 560 -0.50 -10.69 -18.55
C TYR A 560 -0.80 -10.46 -20.03
N SER A 561 -1.93 -11.00 -20.49
CA SER A 561 -2.33 -10.94 -21.89
C SER A 561 -2.56 -9.50 -22.37
N THR A 562 -1.95 -9.16 -23.50
CA THR A 562 -2.17 -7.87 -24.15
C THR A 562 -3.42 -7.91 -25.03
N PRO A 563 -4.28 -6.86 -25.01
CA PRO A 563 -5.37 -6.70 -25.96
C PRO A 563 -4.90 -6.05 -27.29
N ASN A 564 -3.60 -5.72 -27.41
CA ASN A 564 -3.00 -5.15 -28.60
C ASN A 564 -2.61 -6.26 -29.60
N GLU A 565 -3.40 -6.42 -30.66
CA GLU A 565 -3.18 -7.49 -31.65
C GLU A 565 -1.91 -7.25 -32.46
N ALA A 566 -1.56 -5.99 -32.75
CA ALA A 566 -0.31 -5.67 -33.42
C ALA A 566 0.91 -6.04 -32.54
N ALA A 567 0.83 -5.87 -31.22
CA ALA A 567 1.86 -6.32 -30.29
C ALA A 567 1.95 -7.86 -30.25
N ARG A 568 0.81 -8.55 -30.27
CA ARG A 568 0.76 -10.02 -30.35
C ARG A 568 1.48 -10.55 -31.60
N GLU A 569 1.32 -9.90 -32.75
CA GLU A 569 2.02 -10.27 -33.99
C GLU A 569 3.55 -10.14 -33.88
N LEU A 570 4.03 -9.25 -33.00
CA LEU A 570 5.46 -9.03 -32.75
C LEU A 570 6.10 -10.06 -31.80
N ILE A 571 5.32 -10.85 -31.05
CA ILE A 571 5.86 -11.86 -30.11
C ILE A 571 6.66 -12.92 -30.87
N GLU A 572 7.99 -12.97 -30.76
CA GLU A 572 8.82 -13.90 -31.56
C GLU A 572 8.61 -15.38 -31.22
N ASP A 573 8.27 -15.66 -29.96
CA ASP A 573 8.03 -17.02 -29.47
C ASP A 573 6.64 -17.51 -29.92
N GLU A 574 6.61 -18.48 -30.85
CA GLU A 574 5.38 -19.04 -31.39
C GLU A 574 4.53 -19.76 -30.33
N ASP A 575 5.14 -20.34 -29.29
CA ASP A 575 4.42 -21.04 -28.23
C ASP A 575 3.67 -20.04 -27.34
N ILE A 576 4.24 -18.86 -27.14
CA ILE A 576 3.59 -17.77 -26.40
C ILE A 576 2.55 -17.07 -27.27
N ARG A 577 2.88 -16.74 -28.52
CA ARG A 577 1.98 -16.05 -29.47
C ARG A 577 0.68 -16.83 -29.71
N ASN A 578 0.77 -18.15 -29.74
CA ASN A 578 -0.35 -19.07 -29.94
C ASN A 578 -0.78 -19.78 -28.64
N SER A 579 -0.33 -19.30 -27.48
CA SER A 579 -0.71 -19.87 -26.20
C SER A 579 -2.22 -19.74 -26.00
N ILE A 580 -2.90 -20.86 -25.75
CA ILE A 580 -4.33 -20.88 -25.40
C ILE A 580 -4.62 -20.26 -24.03
N ILE A 581 -3.58 -20.02 -23.22
CA ILE A 581 -3.71 -19.39 -21.89
C ILE A 581 -3.63 -17.87 -22.03
N ALA A 582 -2.63 -17.38 -22.79
CA ALA A 582 -2.45 -15.97 -23.03
C ALA A 582 -3.48 -15.43 -24.03
N PHE A 583 -3.76 -16.18 -25.09
CA PHE A 583 -4.65 -15.78 -26.17
C PHE A 583 -5.62 -16.92 -26.52
N PRO A 584 -6.54 -17.28 -25.59
CA PRO A 584 -7.55 -18.31 -25.82
C PRO A 584 -8.40 -18.02 -27.06
N ASP A 585 -8.89 -19.09 -27.69
CA ASP A 585 -9.79 -18.98 -28.83
C ASP A 585 -11.09 -18.26 -28.45
N ASN A 586 -11.70 -17.57 -29.43
CA ASN A 586 -12.96 -16.87 -29.23
C ASN A 586 -14.09 -17.77 -28.71
N THR A 587 -14.07 -19.07 -29.02
CA THR A 587 -15.05 -20.04 -28.49
C THR A 587 -14.95 -20.22 -26.97
N ILE A 588 -13.76 -20.04 -26.39
CA ILE A 588 -13.55 -20.00 -24.93
C ILE A 588 -14.08 -18.69 -24.37
N LEU A 589 -13.85 -17.60 -25.08
CA LEU A 589 -14.23 -16.30 -24.59
C LEU A 589 -15.74 -16.04 -24.70
N GLU A 590 -16.44 -16.61 -25.68
CA GLU A 590 -17.90 -16.50 -25.86
C GLU A 590 -18.70 -17.12 -24.71
N ARG A 591 -18.12 -18.07 -23.98
CA ARG A 591 -18.72 -18.66 -22.76
C ARG A 591 -18.32 -17.93 -21.48
N CYS A 592 -17.46 -16.92 -21.54
CA CYS A 592 -17.00 -16.18 -20.37
C CYS A 592 -17.71 -14.82 -20.26
N GLU A 593 -17.95 -14.39 -19.02
CA GLU A 593 -18.61 -13.12 -18.68
C GLU A 593 -17.63 -12.16 -18.00
N VAL A 594 -17.77 -10.86 -18.30
CA VAL A 594 -17.09 -9.79 -17.53
C VAL A 594 -17.81 -9.56 -16.20
N TYR A 595 -17.11 -9.05 -15.19
CA TYR A 595 -17.80 -8.64 -13.97
C TYR A 595 -18.50 -7.30 -14.19
N ASN A 596 -19.77 -7.26 -13.79
CA ASN A 596 -20.55 -6.03 -13.72
C ASN A 596 -20.54 -5.50 -12.29
N TYR A 597 -20.68 -4.17 -12.17
CA TYR A 597 -21.00 -3.54 -10.91
C TYR A 597 -22.44 -3.89 -10.52
N LEU A 598 -22.60 -4.51 -9.35
CA LEU A 598 -23.88 -5.02 -8.87
C LEU A 598 -24.64 -4.01 -8.00
N GLY A 599 -24.08 -2.82 -7.78
CA GLY A 599 -24.60 -1.84 -6.82
C GLY A 599 -24.26 -2.21 -5.37
N SER A 600 -24.36 -1.24 -4.47
CA SER A 600 -24.06 -1.47 -3.04
C SER A 600 -24.97 -2.53 -2.40
N GLU A 601 -26.24 -2.58 -2.80
CA GLU A 601 -27.16 -3.62 -2.33
C GLU A 601 -26.76 -5.02 -2.82
N GLY A 602 -26.22 -5.12 -4.04
CA GLY A 602 -25.67 -6.36 -4.58
C GLY A 602 -24.40 -6.80 -3.86
N ASP A 603 -23.47 -5.87 -3.62
CA ASP A 603 -22.24 -6.13 -2.88
C ASP A 603 -22.55 -6.62 -1.44
N ASP A 604 -23.44 -5.92 -0.72
CA ASP A 604 -23.90 -6.30 0.61
C ASP A 604 -24.57 -7.68 0.61
N LEU A 605 -25.33 -8.00 -0.45
CA LEU A 605 -25.97 -9.28 -0.62
C LEU A 605 -24.92 -10.39 -0.71
N TYR A 606 -23.97 -10.29 -1.64
CA TYR A 606 -22.89 -11.26 -1.82
C TYR A 606 -22.05 -11.43 -0.54
N ASP A 607 -21.70 -10.35 0.15
CA ASP A 607 -20.96 -10.39 1.42
C ASP A 607 -21.73 -11.13 2.53
N SER A 608 -23.05 -10.93 2.59
CA SER A 608 -23.91 -11.62 3.56
C SER A 608 -23.93 -13.13 3.33
N TYR A 609 -23.99 -13.57 2.07
CA TYR A 609 -23.93 -14.98 1.70
C TYR A 609 -22.53 -15.56 1.91
N TRP A 610 -21.48 -14.84 1.55
CA TRP A 610 -20.09 -15.25 1.76
C TRP A 610 -19.75 -15.47 3.24
N THR A 611 -20.28 -14.60 4.12
CA THR A 611 -20.12 -14.75 5.57
C THR A 611 -20.66 -16.11 6.07
N ARG A 612 -21.71 -16.64 5.45
CA ARG A 612 -22.26 -17.97 5.77
C ARG A 612 -21.31 -19.08 5.35
N VAL A 613 -20.71 -18.99 4.16
CA VAL A 613 -19.65 -19.91 3.72
C VAL A 613 -18.49 -19.90 4.70
N GLY A 614 -18.05 -18.71 5.14
CA GLY A 614 -16.99 -18.53 6.13
C GLY A 614 -17.31 -19.14 7.50
N ALA A 615 -18.56 -18.99 7.96
CA ALA A 615 -19.03 -19.45 9.27
C ALA A 615 -19.38 -20.95 9.34
N ALA A 616 -19.55 -21.64 8.20
CA ALA A 616 -19.77 -23.08 8.19
C ALA A 616 -18.52 -23.82 8.71
N ASP A 617 -18.62 -24.52 9.85
CA ASP A 617 -17.50 -25.28 10.40
C ASP A 617 -17.15 -26.46 9.49
N SER A 618 -15.85 -26.73 9.31
CA SER A 618 -15.38 -28.00 8.74
C SER A 618 -15.46 -29.07 9.83
N GLU A 619 -16.60 -29.80 9.90
CA GLU A 619 -16.77 -30.96 10.79
C GLU A 619 -15.75 -32.08 10.54
#